data_AF-A0A9E3K6N8-F1
#
_entry.id   AF-A0A9E3K6N8-F1
#
_cell.length_a   1.000
_cell.length_b   1.000
_cell.length_c   1.000
_cell.angle_alpha   90.00
_cell.angle_beta   90.00
_cell.angle_gamma   90.00
#
_symmetry.space_group_name_H-M   'P 1'
#
loop_
_entity.id
_entity.type
_entity.pdbx_description
1 polymer ?
#
loop_
_entity_poly.entity_id
_entity_poly.type
_entity_poly.pdbx_seq_one_letter_code
_entity_poly.pdbx_strand_id
1 'polypeptide(L)' 'GEQVERRDHETMQDFTVRIEKAAVFRSLENLMTFPFVRTHAERGNISLHGAYFGVAEGSLFVLDQATKEFRSVRQMQASL' A
#
# COMPACT_ATOMS: atom_id res chain seq x y z
N GLY A 1 0.47 -2.37 -18.50
CA GLY A 1 0.82 -1.73 -17.23
C GLY A 1 0.31 -0.32 -17.27
N GLU A 2 -0.20 0.20 -16.17
CA GLU A 2 -0.54 1.63 -16.07
C GLU A 2 0.77 2.43 -16.22
N GLN A 3 0.86 3.27 -17.25
CA GLN A 3 1.96 4.23 -17.35
C GLN A 3 1.65 5.35 -16.39
N VAL A 4 2.44 5.42 -15.32
CA VAL A 4 2.23 6.40 -14.26
C VAL A 4 3.19 7.56 -14.50
N GLU A 5 2.67 8.63 -15.10
CA GLU A 5 3.44 9.85 -15.32
C GLU A 5 3.46 10.73 -14.07
N ARG A 6 4.48 11.58 -13.96
CA ARG A 6 4.56 12.62 -12.92
C ARG A 6 3.50 13.66 -13.21
N ARG A 7 2.79 14.11 -12.18
CA ARG A 7 1.81 15.19 -12.32
C ARG A 7 2.52 16.54 -12.43
N ASP A 8 1.92 17.52 -13.10
CA ASP A 8 2.56 18.83 -13.40
C ASP A 8 3.11 19.58 -12.17
N HIS A 9 2.49 19.39 -11.00
CA HIS A 9 2.84 20.08 -9.75
C HIS A 9 3.47 19.16 -8.69
N GLU A 10 3.83 17.93 -9.07
CA GLU A 10 4.37 16.93 -8.14
C GLU A 10 5.91 17.01 -8.11
N THR A 11 6.49 17.08 -6.92
CA THR A 11 7.94 17.00 -6.78
C THR A 11 8.43 15.61 -7.18
N MET A 12 9.71 15.49 -7.56
CA MET A 12 10.28 14.16 -7.84
C MET A 12 10.19 13.22 -6.64
N GLN A 13 10.29 13.76 -5.43
CA GLN A 13 10.17 12.99 -4.18
C GLN A 13 8.74 12.47 -4.00
N ASP A 14 7.73 13.33 -4.15
CA ASP A 14 6.32 12.93 -4.06
C ASP A 14 5.96 11.87 -5.10
N PHE A 15 6.49 12.03 -6.33
CA PHE A 15 6.33 11.06 -7.40
C PHE A 15 6.92 9.70 -7.03
N THR A 16 8.17 9.67 -6.54
CA THR A 16 8.80 8.42 -6.08
C THR A 16 7.96 7.74 -5.00
N VAL A 17 7.53 8.48 -3.97
CA VAL A 17 6.69 7.93 -2.88
C VAL A 17 5.39 7.35 -3.43
N ARG A 18 4.77 8.01 -4.41
CA ARG A 18 3.55 7.52 -5.05
C ARG A 18 3.79 6.23 -5.83
N ILE A 19 4.90 6.12 -6.55
CA ILE A 19 5.28 4.89 -7.26
C ILE A 19 5.58 3.75 -6.28
N GLU A 20 6.28 4.03 -5.19
CA GLU A 20 6.57 3.04 -4.14
C GLU A 20 5.26 2.48 -3.52
N LYS A 21 4.31 3.37 -3.18
CA LYS A 21 2.98 2.97 -2.70
C LYS A 21 2.20 2.15 -3.72
N ALA A 22 2.25 2.54 -5.00
CA ALA A 22 1.61 1.79 -6.09
C ALA A 22 2.24 0.39 -6.25
N ALA A 23 3.56 0.26 -6.08
CA ALA A 23 4.26 -1.02 -6.13
C ALA A 23 3.82 -1.96 -5.01
N VAL A 24 3.59 -1.45 -3.80
CA VAL A 24 3.02 -2.23 -2.68
C VAL A 24 1.62 -2.72 -3.02
N PHE A 25 0.74 -1.83 -3.50
CA PHE A 25 -0.62 -2.21 -3.92
C PHE A 25 -0.59 -3.31 -4.99
N ARG A 26 0.22 -3.13 -6.04
CA ARG A 26 0.36 -4.11 -7.12
C ARG A 26 0.92 -5.44 -6.64
N SER A 27 1.83 -5.42 -5.68
CA SER A 27 2.37 -6.65 -5.07
C SER A 27 1.29 -7.46 -4.37
N LEU A 28 0.33 -6.82 -3.70
CA LEU A 28 -0.82 -7.50 -3.11
C LEU A 28 -1.74 -8.12 -4.16
N GLU A 29 -2.02 -7.40 -5.26
CA GLU A 29 -2.79 -7.97 -6.39
C GLU A 29 -2.08 -9.19 -6.97
N ASN A 30 -0.76 -9.11 -7.14
CA ASN A 30 0.05 -10.23 -7.63
C ASN A 30 0.02 -11.40 -6.64
N LEU A 31 0.08 -11.17 -5.33
CA LEU A 31 -0.05 -12.23 -4.32
C LEU A 31 -1.37 -12.99 -4.44
N MET A 32 -2.48 -12.30 -4.72
CA MET A 32 -3.79 -12.93 -4.93
C MET A 32 -3.90 -13.77 -6.22
N THR A 33 -2.93 -13.68 -7.13
CA THR A 33 -2.88 -14.56 -8.31
C THR A 33 -2.43 -15.98 -7.95
N PHE A 34 -1.63 -16.15 -6.89
CA PHE A 34 -1.17 -17.46 -6.45
C PHE A 34 -2.31 -18.26 -5.79
N PRO A 35 -2.64 -19.48 -6.28
CA PRO A 35 -3.79 -20.23 -5.77
C PRO A 35 -3.74 -20.51 -4.27
N PHE A 36 -2.57 -20.80 -3.71
CA PHE A 36 -2.42 -21.08 -2.27
C PHE A 36 -2.64 -19.83 -1.41
N VAL A 37 -2.20 -18.65 -1.86
CA VAL A 37 -2.45 -17.39 -1.13
C VAL A 37 -3.94 -17.06 -1.17
N ARG A 38 -4.51 -17.01 -2.37
CA ARG A 38 -5.93 -16.67 -2.58
C ARG A 38 -6.86 -17.57 -1.76
N THR A 39 -6.66 -18.89 -1.85
CA THR A 39 -7.51 -19.86 -1.15
C THR A 39 -7.49 -19.64 0.36
N HIS A 40 -6.32 -19.37 0.95
CA HIS A 40 -6.22 -19.14 2.38
C HIS A 40 -6.76 -17.76 2.79
N ALA A 41 -6.57 -16.74 1.96
CA ALA A 41 -7.08 -15.40 2.23
C ALA A 41 -8.62 -15.35 2.17
N GLU A 42 -9.22 -15.93 1.12
CA GLU A 42 -10.68 -15.99 0.95
C GLU A 42 -11.38 -16.81 2.05
N ARG A 43 -10.70 -17.82 2.59
CA ARG A 43 -11.19 -18.62 3.73
C ARG A 43 -10.99 -17.93 5.09
N GLY A 44 -10.32 -16.79 5.14
CA GLY A 44 -9.99 -16.08 6.38
C GLY A 44 -8.88 -16.74 7.20
N ASN A 45 -8.13 -17.70 6.64
CA ASN A 45 -7.02 -18.37 7.32
C ASN A 45 -5.78 -17.47 7.40
N ILE A 46 -5.64 -16.53 6.46
CA ILE A 46 -4.59 -15.50 6.46
C ILE A 46 -5.20 -14.15 6.08
N SER A 47 -4.51 -13.07 6.43
CA SER A 47 -4.85 -11.72 5.99
C SER A 47 -3.65 -11.06 5.34
N LEU A 48 -3.85 -10.45 4.17
CA LEU A 48 -2.82 -9.69 3.48
C LEU A 48 -2.92 -8.22 3.88
N HIS A 49 -1.78 -7.60 4.18
CA HIS A 49 -1.68 -6.19 4.50
C HIS A 49 -0.55 -5.56 3.70
N GLY A 50 -0.76 -4.35 3.19
CA GLY A 50 0.28 -3.54 2.56
C GLY A 50 0.74 -2.44 3.51
N ALA A 51 2.05 -2.24 3.59
CA ALA A 51 2.63 -1.18 4.40
C ALA A 51 3.73 -0.43 3.62
N TYR A 52 3.84 0.86 3.89
CA TYR A 52 4.90 1.74 3.42
C TYR A 52 5.59 2.36 4.62
N PHE A 53 6.91 2.25 4.70
CA PHE A 53 7.71 2.76 5.81
C PHE A 53 8.67 3.84 5.34
N GLY A 54 8.40 5.10 5.73
CA GLY A 54 9.31 6.21 5.53
C GLY A 54 10.41 6.15 6.59
N VAL A 55 11.55 5.55 6.23
CA VAL A 55 12.68 5.32 7.15
C VAL A 55 13.21 6.63 7.74
N ALA A 56 13.33 7.67 6.90
CA ALA A 56 13.87 8.96 7.30
C ALA A 56 12.97 9.66 8.34
N GLU A 57 11.64 9.62 8.18
CA GLU A 57 10.71 10.24 9.13
C GLU A 57 10.28 9.30 10.27
N GLY A 58 10.68 8.03 10.25
CA GLY A 58 10.19 7.00 11.17
C GLY A 58 8.66 6.85 11.10
N SER A 59 8.11 6.91 9.89
CA SER A 59 6.67 6.93 9.64
C SER A 59 6.19 5.61 9.02
N LEU A 60 5.09 5.07 9.55
CA LEU A 60 4.46 3.86 9.01
C LEU A 60 3.07 4.21 8.47
N PHE A 61 2.82 3.81 7.23
CA PHE A 61 1.52 3.90 6.59
C PHE A 61 1.03 2.51 6.22
N VAL A 62 -0.25 2.24 6.43
CA VAL A 62 -0.90 0.98 6.07
C VAL A 62 -1.92 1.26 4.97
N LEU A 63 -1.98 0.38 3.98
CA LEU A 63 -2.96 0.44 2.92
C LEU A 63 -4.35 0.09 3.47
N ASP A 64 -5.28 1.03 3.37
CA ASP A 64 -6.70 0.77 3.43
C ASP A 64 -7.13 0.13 2.09
N GLN A 65 -7.51 -1.14 2.11
CA GLN A 65 -7.86 -1.87 0.90
C GLN A 65 -9.18 -1.39 0.28
N ALA A 66 -10.09 -0.80 1.07
CA ALA A 66 -11.38 -0.33 0.58
C ALA A 66 -11.22 0.99 -0.19
N THR A 67 -10.43 1.93 0.33
CA THR A 67 -10.20 3.23 -0.32
C THR A 67 -9.00 3.24 -1.25
N LYS A 68 -8.13 2.23 -1.18
CA LYS A 68 -6.82 2.18 -1.84
C LYS A 68 -5.88 3.32 -1.41
N GLU A 69 -6.06 3.82 -0.19
CA GLU A 69 -5.24 4.91 0.36
C GLU A 69 -4.32 4.40 1.46
N PHE A 70 -3.11 4.97 1.53
CA PHE A 70 -2.18 4.71 2.63
C PHE A 70 -2.45 5.66 3.79
N ARG A 71 -2.90 5.11 4.93
CA ARG A 71 -3.20 5.86 6.15
C ARG A 71 -2.06 5.76 7.15
N SER A 72 -1.73 6.87 7.82
CA SER A 72 -0.69 6.87 8.84
C SER A 72 -1.14 6.08 10.08
N VAL A 73 -0.30 5.14 10.55
CA VAL A 73 -0.61 4.36 11.75
C VAL A 73 -0.67 5.23 13.00
N ARG A 74 0.15 6.30 13.07
CA ARG A 74 0.11 7.25 14.20
C ARG A 74 -1.25 7.94 14.33
N GLN A 75 -1.89 8.25 13.21
CA GLN A 75 -3.20 8.90 13.18
C GLN A 75 -4.34 7.92 13.49
N MET A 76 -4.17 6.63 13.20
CA MET A 76 -5.17 5.60 13.53
C MET A 76 -5.25 5.30 15.03
N GLN A 77 -4.15 5.45 15.78
CA GLN A 77 -4.10 5.22 17.23
C GLN A 77 -4.78 6.34 18.05
N ALA A 78 -4.93 7.54 17.48
CA ALA A 78 -5.54 8.68 18.17
C ALA A 78 -7.09 8.67 18.15
N SER A 79 -7.68 7.68 17.46
CA SER A 79 -9.14 7.55 17.27
C SER A 79 -9.76 6.37 18.05
N LEU A 80 -9.00 5.79 18.99
CA LEU A 80 -9.45 4.79 19.97
C LEU A 80 -9.50 5.43 21.37
#